data_AF-A0A2U7NY93-F1
#
_entry.id   AF-A0A2U7NY93-F1
#
_cell.length_a   1.000
_cell.length_b   1.000
_cell.length_c   1.000
_cell.angle_alpha   90.00
_cell.angle_beta   90.00
_cell.angle_gamma   90.00
#
_symmetry.space_group_name_H-M   'P 1'
#
loop_
_entity.id
_entity.type
_entity.pdbx_description
1 polymer ?
#
loop_
_entity_poly.entity_id
_entity_poly.type
_entity_poly.pdbx_seq_one_letter_code
_entity_poly.pdbx_strand_id
1 'polypeptide(L)'
;MSEILDLQIKKLEEKEKIYINSSSEKDKQDYWNQIFCENWWHSESEIFPINLSEFKKQNFYLEKDFEKFIPGIILALEEIGFSGDIKDIFIFDKETKVYLDNESEKINKIINLNNNIEGIGLNSEELAEKVGDLFYDSLAGFLLTLSNKVKEKYSEAGKYLKDASSKINNAWNICSNYVGEGFSNPKHSNIIKQGESNENIINKIINFNHTLLKKFLLDLSNKIFRDGDSDSKRGREKLSLELFEASKNIELAGKSL
;
A
#
# COMPACT_ATOMS: atom_id res chain seq x y z
N MET A 1 -22.16 19.92 23.15
CA MET A 1 -22.43 19.33 21.81
C MET A 1 -22.50 20.40 20.72
N SER A 2 -23.03 21.61 20.95
CA SER A 2 -23.05 22.67 19.92
C SER A 2 -21.67 23.28 19.61
N GLU A 3 -20.83 23.54 20.62
CA GLU A 3 -19.53 24.21 20.40
C GLU A 3 -18.55 23.45 19.49
N ILE A 4 -18.57 22.11 19.53
CA ILE A 4 -17.71 21.27 18.67
C ILE A 4 -18.20 21.32 17.22
N LEU A 5 -19.52 21.30 17.02
CA LEU A 5 -20.13 21.40 15.69
C LEU A 5 -19.89 22.79 15.09
N ASP A 6 -20.02 23.85 15.90
CA ASP A 6 -19.76 25.24 15.49
C ASP A 6 -18.28 25.45 15.09
N LEU A 7 -17.35 24.78 15.79
CA LEU A 7 -15.92 24.77 15.45
C LEU A 7 -15.62 24.02 14.15
N GLN A 8 -16.32 22.92 13.87
CA GLN A 8 -16.17 22.17 12.62
C GLN A 8 -16.73 22.95 11.43
N ILE A 9 -17.90 23.57 11.58
CA ILE A 9 -18.51 24.41 10.55
C ILE A 9 -17.58 25.58 10.20
N LYS A 10 -17.05 26.32 11.19
CA LYS A 10 -16.10 27.41 10.94
C LYS A 10 -14.84 26.95 10.20
N LYS A 11 -14.30 25.78 10.56
CA LYS A 11 -13.12 25.23 9.86
C LYS A 11 -13.43 24.90 8.41
N LEU A 12 -14.61 24.39 8.09
CA LEU A 12 -15.03 24.10 6.72
C LEU A 12 -15.21 25.40 5.92
N GLU A 13 -15.85 26.42 6.50
CA GLU A 13 -16.02 27.73 5.88
C GLU A 13 -14.68 28.45 5.61
N GLU A 14 -13.71 28.34 6.52
CA GLU A 14 -12.37 28.91 6.34
C GLU A 14 -11.62 28.22 5.20
N LYS A 15 -11.70 26.88 5.09
CA LYS A 15 -11.07 26.13 4.00
C LYS A 15 -11.73 26.43 2.65
N GLU A 16 -13.05 26.53 2.61
CA GLU A 16 -13.78 26.91 1.40
C GLU A 16 -13.39 28.32 0.94
N LYS A 17 -13.19 29.26 1.87
CA LYS A 17 -12.65 30.59 1.54
C LYS A 17 -11.22 30.53 0.98
N ILE A 18 -10.35 29.66 1.51
CA ILE A 18 -9.01 29.46 0.97
C ILE A 18 -9.11 28.91 -0.46
N TYR A 19 -9.99 27.94 -0.69
CA TYR A 19 -10.24 27.36 -2.01
C TYR A 19 -10.68 28.43 -3.03
N ILE A 20 -11.73 29.20 -2.70
CA ILE A 20 -12.30 30.22 -3.59
C ILE A 20 -11.26 31.28 -3.97
N ASN A 21 -10.37 31.63 -3.05
CA ASN A 21 -9.36 32.66 -3.26
C ASN A 21 -8.04 32.11 -3.84
N SER A 22 -7.87 30.80 -3.97
CA SER A 22 -6.64 30.21 -4.47
C SER A 22 -6.64 30.09 -5.99
N SER A 23 -5.55 30.53 -6.61
CA SER A 23 -5.24 30.28 -8.03
C SER A 23 -4.37 29.03 -8.22
N SER A 24 -3.95 28.37 -7.14
CA SER A 24 -3.13 27.17 -7.15
C SER A 24 -3.99 25.93 -7.38
N GLU A 25 -3.77 25.22 -8.48
CA GLU A 25 -4.42 23.93 -8.73
C GLU A 25 -4.08 22.89 -7.65
N LYS A 26 -2.90 23.00 -7.03
CA LYS A 26 -2.50 22.12 -5.93
C LYS A 26 -3.38 22.35 -4.70
N ASP A 27 -3.61 23.59 -4.30
CA ASP A 27 -4.41 23.90 -3.11
C ASP A 27 -5.87 23.47 -3.30
N LYS A 28 -6.36 23.59 -4.55
CA LYS A 28 -7.69 23.11 -4.92
C LYS A 28 -7.79 21.59 -4.88
N GLN A 29 -6.77 20.88 -5.36
CA GLN A 29 -6.71 19.42 -5.25
C GLN A 29 -6.66 18.99 -3.77
N ASP A 30 -5.84 19.64 -2.95
CA ASP A 30 -5.69 19.33 -1.53
C ASP A 30 -7.01 19.53 -0.76
N TYR A 31 -7.76 20.59 -1.09
CA TYR A 31 -9.10 20.83 -0.55
C TYR A 31 -10.06 19.66 -0.86
N TRP A 32 -10.15 19.25 -2.13
CA TRP A 32 -11.05 18.17 -2.52
C TRP A 32 -10.62 16.82 -1.94
N ASN A 33 -9.32 16.51 -1.93
CA ASN A 33 -8.78 15.32 -1.27
C ASN A 33 -9.23 15.27 0.19
N GLN A 34 -9.09 16.38 0.91
CA GLN A 34 -9.47 16.47 2.31
C GLN A 34 -10.97 16.26 2.54
N ILE A 35 -11.84 16.90 1.74
CA ILE A 35 -13.30 16.74 1.86
C ILE A 35 -13.70 15.27 1.71
N PHE A 36 -13.13 14.57 0.73
CA PHE A 36 -13.48 13.16 0.49
C PHE A 36 -12.89 12.23 1.54
N CYS A 37 -11.64 12.44 1.95
CA CYS A 37 -10.98 11.65 2.99
C CYS A 37 -11.64 11.81 4.37
N GLU A 38 -12.02 13.04 4.76
CA GLU A 38 -12.72 13.31 6.02
C GLU A 38 -14.10 12.63 6.03
N ASN A 39 -14.86 12.74 4.93
CA ASN A 39 -16.18 12.10 4.82
C ASN A 39 -16.10 10.57 4.80
N TRP A 40 -15.05 9.99 4.19
CA TRP A 40 -14.82 8.56 4.23
C TRP A 40 -14.57 8.04 5.65
N TRP A 41 -13.67 8.70 6.39
CA TRP A 41 -13.31 8.33 7.76
C TRP A 41 -14.49 8.37 8.74
N HIS A 42 -15.49 9.21 8.45
CA HIS A 42 -16.68 9.39 9.28
C HIS A 42 -17.90 8.55 8.83
N SER A 43 -17.79 7.75 7.77
CA SER A 43 -18.94 7.02 7.22
C SER A 43 -19.18 5.66 7.89
N GLU A 44 -20.14 5.61 8.82
CA GLU A 44 -20.92 4.39 9.11
C GLU A 44 -22.24 4.32 8.29
N SER A 45 -22.50 5.25 7.35
CA SER A 45 -23.73 5.30 6.56
C SER A 45 -23.64 6.08 5.22
N GLU A 46 -24.26 5.54 4.16
CA GLU A 46 -24.93 6.15 2.98
C GLU A 46 -24.26 7.23 2.09
N ILE A 47 -23.08 7.77 2.40
CA ILE A 47 -22.47 8.86 1.59
C ILE A 47 -21.93 8.36 0.25
N PHE A 48 -21.54 7.09 0.17
CA PHE A 48 -21.02 6.46 -1.04
C PHE A 48 -21.99 5.39 -1.58
N PRO A 49 -22.05 5.19 -2.91
CA PRO A 49 -21.32 5.95 -3.93
C PRO A 49 -21.96 7.32 -4.22
N ILE A 50 -21.13 8.35 -4.46
CA ILE A 50 -21.59 9.72 -4.74
C ILE A 50 -22.09 9.82 -6.18
N ASN A 51 -23.32 10.28 -6.35
CA ASN A 51 -23.84 10.64 -7.67
C ASN A 51 -23.19 11.94 -8.15
N LEU A 52 -22.25 11.83 -9.09
CA LEU A 52 -21.40 12.94 -9.49
C LEU A 52 -22.19 14.06 -10.19
N SER A 53 -23.29 13.72 -10.85
CA SER A 53 -24.18 14.71 -11.48
C SER A 53 -24.88 15.59 -10.45
N GLU A 54 -25.33 14.98 -9.34
CA GLU A 54 -25.98 15.70 -8.24
C GLU A 54 -24.95 16.49 -7.44
N PHE A 55 -23.80 15.89 -7.15
CA PHE A 55 -22.69 16.54 -6.45
C PHE A 55 -22.21 17.79 -7.19
N LYS A 56 -22.00 17.70 -8.51
CA LYS A 56 -21.64 18.86 -9.34
C LYS A 56 -22.69 19.96 -9.29
N LYS A 57 -23.99 19.62 -9.30
CA LYS A 57 -25.06 20.63 -9.19
C LYS A 57 -25.04 21.36 -7.86
N GLN A 58 -24.80 20.64 -6.76
CA GLN A 58 -24.73 21.22 -5.41
C GLN A 58 -23.49 22.08 -5.23
N ASN A 59 -22.37 21.71 -5.86
CA ASN A 59 -21.06 22.37 -5.70
C ASN A 59 -20.65 23.21 -6.92
N PHE A 60 -21.56 23.48 -7.85
CA PHE A 60 -21.25 24.18 -9.11
C PHE A 60 -20.67 25.59 -8.90
N TYR A 61 -21.01 26.21 -7.76
CA TYR A 61 -20.51 27.52 -7.39
C TYR A 61 -19.04 27.50 -6.96
N LEU A 62 -18.51 26.34 -6.57
CA LEU A 62 -17.11 26.16 -6.20
C LEU A 62 -16.26 25.77 -7.40
N GLU A 63 -16.68 24.76 -8.16
CA GLU A 63 -15.88 24.26 -9.28
C GLU A 63 -16.75 23.75 -10.41
N LYS A 64 -16.47 24.25 -11.62
CA LYS A 64 -17.18 23.84 -12.84
C LYS A 64 -16.57 22.60 -13.47
N ASP A 65 -15.25 22.46 -13.38
CA ASP A 65 -14.49 21.39 -14.00
C ASP A 65 -14.02 20.39 -12.93
N PHE A 66 -14.93 19.93 -12.07
CA PHE A 66 -14.60 19.09 -10.91
C PHE A 66 -13.92 17.77 -11.32
N GLU A 67 -14.22 17.25 -12.50
CA GLU A 67 -13.71 15.98 -13.02
C GLU A 67 -12.18 15.89 -13.02
N LYS A 68 -11.49 17.03 -13.18
CA LYS A 68 -10.02 17.07 -13.18
C LYS A 68 -9.40 16.67 -11.83
N PHE A 69 -10.15 16.78 -10.74
CA PHE A 69 -9.69 16.46 -9.39
C PHE A 69 -9.95 15.00 -8.98
N ILE A 70 -10.83 14.29 -9.70
CA ILE A 70 -11.19 12.89 -9.42
C ILE A 70 -9.96 11.97 -9.30
N PRO A 71 -8.96 12.03 -10.19
CA PRO A 71 -7.77 11.18 -10.07
C PRO A 71 -7.01 11.40 -8.76
N GLY A 72 -6.83 12.66 -8.34
CA GLY A 72 -6.13 12.97 -7.09
C GLY A 72 -6.92 12.57 -5.85
N ILE A 73 -8.25 12.65 -5.90
CA ILE A 73 -9.13 12.20 -4.81
C ILE A 73 -9.00 10.70 -4.59
N ILE A 74 -8.97 9.91 -5.68
CA ILE A 74 -8.79 8.45 -5.60
C ILE A 74 -7.46 8.12 -4.95
N LEU A 75 -6.38 8.78 -5.38
CA LEU A 75 -5.05 8.60 -4.78
C LEU A 75 -5.05 8.91 -3.29
N ALA A 76 -5.65 10.03 -2.89
CA ALA A 76 -5.72 10.41 -1.48
C ALA A 76 -6.52 9.42 -0.63
N LEU A 77 -7.60 8.85 -1.19
CA LEU A 77 -8.39 7.81 -0.53
C LEU A 77 -7.61 6.49 -0.41
N GLU A 78 -6.89 6.08 -1.46
CA GLU A 78 -6.01 4.91 -1.42
C GLU A 78 -4.92 5.08 -0.35
N GLU A 79 -4.30 6.27 -0.25
CA GLU A 79 -3.25 6.59 0.74
C GLU A 79 -3.72 6.42 2.18
N ILE A 80 -5.01 6.59 2.46
CA ILE A 80 -5.60 6.38 3.80
C ILE A 80 -6.24 4.99 3.97
N GLY A 81 -6.09 4.10 2.99
CA GLY A 81 -6.46 2.69 3.08
C GLY A 81 -7.77 2.30 2.41
N PHE A 82 -8.36 3.15 1.56
CA PHE A 82 -9.45 2.73 0.69
C PHE A 82 -8.97 1.67 -0.31
N SER A 83 -9.76 0.61 -0.51
CA SER A 83 -9.42 -0.52 -1.39
C SER A 83 -10.55 -0.94 -2.34
N GLY A 84 -11.59 -0.11 -2.46
CA GLY A 84 -12.70 -0.33 -3.39
C GLY A 84 -12.38 0.11 -4.83
N ASP A 85 -13.24 -0.28 -5.76
CA ASP A 85 -13.21 0.24 -7.13
C ASP A 85 -13.65 1.71 -7.13
N ILE A 86 -13.23 2.49 -8.13
CA ILE A 86 -13.64 3.89 -8.31
C ILE A 86 -15.17 4.04 -8.34
N LYS A 87 -15.86 2.99 -8.78
CA LYS A 87 -17.34 2.89 -8.83
C LYS A 87 -17.99 2.75 -7.46
N ASP A 88 -17.22 2.31 -6.46
CA ASP A 88 -17.65 2.26 -5.07
C ASP A 88 -17.62 3.67 -4.44
N ILE A 89 -16.88 4.61 -5.05
CA ILE A 89 -16.81 6.02 -4.65
C ILE A 89 -17.78 6.87 -5.47
N PHE A 90 -17.88 6.64 -6.78
CA PHE A 90 -18.59 7.53 -7.70
C PHE A 90 -19.53 6.81 -8.66
N ILE A 91 -20.74 7.34 -8.78
CA ILE A 91 -21.64 7.08 -9.93
C ILE A 91 -21.39 8.19 -10.96
N PHE A 92 -20.65 7.84 -12.01
CA PHE A 92 -20.32 8.79 -13.08
C PHE A 92 -21.47 9.03 -14.05
N ASP A 93 -21.68 10.29 -14.40
CA ASP A 93 -22.48 10.66 -15.56
C ASP A 93 -21.72 10.41 -16.88
N LYS A 94 -22.42 10.60 -18.01
CA LYS A 94 -21.87 10.30 -19.33
C LYS A 94 -20.70 11.22 -19.69
N GLU A 95 -20.73 12.48 -19.29
CA GLU A 95 -19.68 13.46 -19.61
C GLU A 95 -18.42 13.16 -18.81
N THR A 96 -18.56 12.86 -17.52
CA THR A 96 -17.43 12.46 -16.68
C THR A 96 -16.82 11.14 -17.14
N LYS A 97 -17.64 10.16 -17.57
CA LYS A 97 -17.11 8.92 -18.18
C LYS A 97 -16.26 9.22 -19.41
N VAL A 98 -16.76 10.04 -20.33
CA VAL A 98 -16.01 10.44 -21.53
C VAL A 98 -14.70 11.18 -21.17
N TYR A 99 -14.73 12.06 -20.17
CA TYR A 99 -13.53 12.72 -19.69
C TYR A 99 -12.50 11.72 -19.13
N LEU A 100 -12.93 10.84 -18.24
CA LEU A 100 -12.06 9.83 -17.62
C LEU A 100 -11.56 8.80 -18.64
N ASP A 101 -12.36 8.46 -19.66
CA ASP A 101 -11.97 7.59 -20.77
C ASP A 101 -10.91 8.27 -21.66
N ASN A 102 -11.02 9.57 -21.90
CA ASN A 102 -10.03 10.35 -22.65
C ASN A 102 -8.73 10.58 -21.84
N GLU A 103 -8.85 10.77 -20.53
CA GLU A 103 -7.71 10.85 -19.62
C GLU A 103 -7.25 9.45 -19.16
N SER A 104 -7.88 8.37 -19.65
CA SER A 104 -7.64 7.00 -19.20
C SER A 104 -6.21 6.55 -19.45
N GLU A 105 -5.49 7.07 -20.44
CA GLU A 105 -4.06 6.77 -20.57
C GLU A 105 -3.25 7.34 -19.39
N LYS A 106 -3.54 8.55 -18.91
CA LYS A 106 -2.88 9.13 -17.73
C LYS A 106 -3.38 8.50 -16.43
N ILE A 107 -4.69 8.25 -16.33
CA ILE A 107 -5.31 7.64 -15.16
C ILE A 107 -4.91 6.17 -15.06
N ASN A 108 -4.91 5.40 -16.15
CA ASN A 108 -4.35 4.04 -16.18
C ASN A 108 -2.84 4.05 -16.00
N LYS A 109 -2.11 5.11 -16.35
CA LYS A 109 -0.69 5.21 -15.97
C LYS A 109 -0.56 5.38 -14.45
N ILE A 110 -1.39 6.23 -13.84
CA ILE A 110 -1.47 6.44 -12.38
C ILE A 110 -1.94 5.16 -11.63
N ILE A 111 -2.94 4.44 -12.16
CA ILE A 111 -3.47 3.20 -11.59
C ILE A 111 -2.55 1.99 -11.89
N ASN A 112 -1.93 1.90 -13.07
CA ASN A 112 -0.95 0.84 -13.37
C ASN A 112 0.41 1.06 -12.70
N LEU A 113 0.77 2.30 -12.34
CA LEU A 113 1.85 2.58 -11.39
C LEU A 113 1.60 1.91 -10.03
N ASN A 114 0.34 1.61 -9.68
CA ASN A 114 -0.07 0.93 -8.46
C ASN A 114 -0.27 -0.59 -8.59
N ASN A 115 -0.12 -1.18 -9.78
CA ASN A 115 -0.18 -2.65 -9.95
C ASN A 115 1.13 -3.24 -10.45
N ASN A 116 1.93 -2.49 -11.22
CA ASN A 116 3.31 -2.83 -11.55
C ASN A 116 4.23 -1.85 -10.84
N ILE A 117 5.14 -2.37 -10.02
CA ILE A 117 6.11 -1.52 -9.34
C ILE A 117 7.07 -0.95 -10.39
N GLU A 118 6.99 0.36 -10.62
CA GLU A 118 7.80 1.04 -11.61
C GLU A 118 9.30 0.76 -11.38
N GLY A 119 9.96 0.27 -12.43
CA GLY A 119 11.36 -0.13 -12.38
C GLY A 119 11.64 -1.53 -11.84
N ILE A 120 10.71 -2.21 -11.16
CA ILE A 120 10.87 -3.64 -10.79
C ILE A 120 10.24 -4.54 -11.85
N GLY A 121 9.13 -4.13 -12.46
CA GLY A 121 8.46 -4.91 -13.51
C GLY A 121 7.79 -6.19 -13.00
N LEU A 122 7.43 -6.21 -11.71
CA LEU A 122 6.66 -7.24 -11.03
C LEU A 122 5.49 -6.56 -10.31
N ASN A 123 4.38 -7.28 -10.15
CA ASN A 123 3.33 -6.86 -9.22
C ASN A 123 3.69 -7.19 -7.77
N SER A 124 2.89 -6.71 -6.81
CA SER A 124 3.13 -6.89 -5.37
C SER A 124 3.23 -8.37 -4.95
N GLU A 125 2.30 -9.21 -5.44
CA GLU A 125 2.26 -10.63 -5.11
C GLU A 125 3.45 -11.38 -5.70
N GLU A 126 3.79 -11.11 -6.96
CA GLU A 126 4.97 -11.68 -7.63
C GLU A 126 6.27 -11.29 -6.93
N LEU A 127 6.39 -10.02 -6.52
CA LEU A 127 7.56 -9.56 -5.77
C LEU A 127 7.63 -10.23 -4.39
N ALA A 128 6.50 -10.34 -3.68
CA ALA A 128 6.41 -11.03 -2.40
C ALA A 128 6.80 -12.51 -2.52
N GLU A 129 6.37 -13.21 -3.57
CA GLU A 129 6.79 -14.57 -3.87
C GLU A 129 8.30 -14.65 -4.09
N LYS A 130 8.88 -13.78 -4.94
CA LYS A 130 10.32 -13.77 -5.23
C LYS A 130 11.18 -13.43 -4.01
N VAL A 131 10.71 -12.52 -3.16
CA VAL A 131 11.37 -12.18 -1.90
C VAL A 131 11.25 -13.33 -0.91
N GLY A 132 10.06 -13.91 -0.75
CA GLY A 132 9.81 -15.04 0.16
C GLY A 132 10.53 -16.33 -0.26
N ASP A 133 10.84 -16.50 -1.54
CA ASP A 133 11.65 -17.59 -2.07
C ASP A 133 13.16 -17.34 -1.94
N LEU A 134 13.61 -16.25 -1.33
CA LEU A 134 15.02 -16.13 -0.96
C LEU A 134 15.41 -17.25 0.02
N PHE A 135 16.69 -17.65 0.01
CA PHE A 135 17.23 -18.41 1.14
C PHE A 135 17.03 -17.62 2.44
N TYR A 136 16.80 -18.30 3.56
CA TYR A 136 16.41 -17.61 4.79
C TYR A 136 17.49 -16.68 5.34
N ASP A 137 18.77 -16.93 5.11
CA ASP A 137 19.84 -15.96 5.40
C ASP A 137 19.70 -14.67 4.58
N SER A 138 19.47 -14.82 3.27
CA SER A 138 19.25 -13.71 2.34
C SER A 138 17.94 -12.96 2.64
N LEU A 139 16.86 -13.67 2.97
CA LEU A 139 15.58 -13.07 3.37
C LEU A 139 15.72 -12.32 4.69
N ALA A 140 16.42 -12.89 5.68
CA ALA A 140 16.68 -12.20 6.94
C ALA A 140 17.47 -10.90 6.70
N GLY A 141 18.50 -10.94 5.85
CA GLY A 141 19.28 -9.76 5.46
C GLY A 141 18.45 -8.71 4.71
N PHE A 142 17.55 -9.15 3.83
CA PHE A 142 16.61 -8.29 3.13
C PHE A 142 15.69 -7.56 4.12
N LEU A 143 15.04 -8.29 5.03
CA LEU A 143 14.12 -7.74 6.03
C LEU A 143 14.84 -6.78 6.99
N LEU A 144 16.08 -7.07 7.38
CA LEU A 144 16.88 -6.19 8.24
C LEU A 144 17.19 -4.86 7.55
N THR A 145 17.61 -4.92 6.30
CA THR A 145 17.91 -3.72 5.51
C THR A 145 16.65 -2.90 5.27
N LEU A 146 15.53 -3.54 4.93
CA LEU A 146 14.23 -2.88 4.79
C LEU A 146 13.78 -2.25 6.12
N SER A 147 13.94 -2.95 7.24
CA SER A 147 13.66 -2.44 8.59
C SER A 147 14.39 -1.12 8.87
N ASN A 148 15.71 -1.09 8.64
CA ASN A 148 16.53 0.08 8.94
C ASN A 148 16.08 1.31 8.15
N LYS A 149 15.69 1.08 6.89
CA LYS A 149 15.18 2.08 5.96
C LYS A 149 13.78 2.55 6.34
N VAL A 150 12.83 1.64 6.54
CA VAL A 150 11.44 1.95 6.91
C VAL A 150 11.37 2.66 8.27
N LYS A 151 12.23 2.28 9.23
CA LYS A 151 12.30 2.88 10.57
C LYS A 151 12.48 4.40 10.54
N GLU A 152 13.13 4.96 9.52
CA GLU A 152 13.35 6.41 9.39
C GLU A 152 12.03 7.19 9.34
N LYS A 153 10.98 6.58 8.74
CA LYS A 153 9.64 7.18 8.60
C LYS A 153 8.60 6.52 9.52
N TYR A 154 8.72 5.22 9.74
CA TYR A 154 7.73 4.38 10.45
C TYR A 154 8.44 3.51 11.49
N SER A 155 8.72 4.10 12.67
CA SER A 155 9.55 3.45 13.70
C SER A 155 9.00 2.10 14.16
N GLU A 156 7.69 1.97 14.38
CA GLU A 156 7.06 0.71 14.79
C GLU A 156 7.13 -0.35 13.68
N ALA A 157 6.81 0.02 12.43
CA ALA A 157 6.94 -0.90 11.30
C ALA A 157 8.37 -1.42 11.13
N GLY A 158 9.37 -0.54 11.27
CA GLY A 158 10.78 -0.92 11.25
C GLY A 158 11.15 -1.92 12.36
N LYS A 159 10.64 -1.72 13.59
CA LYS A 159 10.85 -2.66 14.70
C LYS A 159 10.26 -4.04 14.40
N TYR A 160 9.03 -4.11 13.92
CA TYR A 160 8.41 -5.37 13.56
C TYR A 160 9.16 -6.10 12.42
N LEU A 161 9.64 -5.37 11.40
CA LEU A 161 10.46 -5.97 10.34
C LEU A 161 11.80 -6.51 10.85
N LYS A 162 12.41 -5.84 11.83
CA LYS A 162 13.61 -6.33 12.51
C LYS A 162 13.34 -7.62 13.28
N ASP A 163 12.22 -7.69 13.99
CA ASP A 163 11.82 -8.89 14.71
C ASP A 163 11.51 -10.04 13.75
N ALA A 164 10.86 -9.76 12.61
CA ALA A 164 10.67 -10.74 11.54
C ALA A 164 12.00 -11.27 10.98
N SER A 165 12.97 -10.39 10.71
CA SER A 165 14.32 -10.77 10.28
C SER A 165 14.99 -11.74 11.26
N SER A 166 14.88 -11.47 12.57
CA SER A 166 15.41 -12.35 13.62
C SER A 166 14.78 -13.76 13.57
N LYS A 167 13.47 -13.83 13.37
CA LYS A 167 12.73 -15.10 13.26
C LYS A 167 13.10 -15.90 12.00
N ILE A 168 13.24 -15.22 10.86
CA ILE A 168 13.75 -15.88 9.64
C ILE A 168 15.18 -16.37 9.84
N ASN A 169 16.05 -15.63 10.54
CA ASN A 169 17.41 -16.07 10.82
C ASN A 169 17.44 -17.30 11.76
N ASN A 170 16.53 -17.39 12.72
CA ASN A 170 16.36 -18.61 13.52
C ASN A 170 15.91 -19.79 12.67
N ALA A 171 14.96 -19.57 11.76
CA ALA A 171 14.52 -20.58 10.79
C ALA A 171 15.69 -21.08 9.94
N TRP A 172 16.57 -20.18 9.48
CA TRP A 172 17.80 -20.54 8.79
C TRP A 172 18.71 -21.44 9.62
N ASN A 173 18.95 -21.11 10.89
CA ASN A 173 19.80 -21.92 11.78
C ASN A 173 19.26 -23.35 11.97
N ILE A 174 17.94 -23.55 11.86
CA ILE A 174 17.31 -24.87 11.93
C ILE A 174 17.54 -25.65 10.63
N CYS A 175 17.44 -24.99 9.48
CA CYS A 175 17.39 -25.69 8.19
C CYS A 175 18.69 -25.66 7.36
N SER A 176 19.66 -24.80 7.69
CA SER A 176 20.88 -24.54 6.91
C SER A 176 21.71 -25.80 6.65
N ASN A 177 21.79 -26.70 7.64
CA ASN A 177 22.50 -27.97 7.52
C ASN A 177 21.92 -28.91 6.45
N TYR A 178 20.67 -28.70 6.02
CA TYR A 178 20.02 -29.50 4.98
C TYR A 178 20.19 -28.90 3.58
N VAL A 179 20.84 -27.74 3.44
CA VAL A 179 21.00 -27.01 2.16
C VAL A 179 22.31 -27.40 1.43
N GLY A 180 22.96 -28.50 1.83
CA GLY A 180 24.26 -28.94 1.31
C GLY A 180 24.31 -29.44 -0.14
N GLU A 181 25.55 -29.64 -0.64
CA GLU A 181 25.91 -30.04 -2.01
C GLU A 181 25.16 -31.31 -2.46
N GLY A 182 24.17 -31.11 -3.35
CA GLY A 182 23.31 -32.20 -3.85
C GLY A 182 21.87 -31.79 -4.12
N PHE A 183 21.44 -30.60 -3.68
CA PHE A 183 20.15 -30.02 -4.04
C PHE A 183 20.11 -29.64 -5.54
N SER A 184 19.68 -30.59 -6.37
CA SER A 184 19.33 -30.33 -7.75
C SER A 184 18.02 -29.53 -7.79
N ASN A 185 18.06 -28.32 -8.35
CA ASN A 185 16.97 -27.33 -8.38
C ASN A 185 16.46 -26.85 -7.01
N PRO A 186 17.20 -25.97 -6.31
CA PRO A 186 16.65 -25.28 -5.15
C PRO A 186 15.44 -24.43 -5.60
N LYS A 187 14.31 -24.56 -4.90
CA LYS A 187 13.20 -23.58 -4.97
C LYS A 187 13.69 -22.18 -4.61
N HIS A 188 14.71 -22.11 -3.75
CA HIS A 188 15.24 -20.89 -3.19
C HIS A 188 16.39 -20.29 -4.00
N SER A 189 16.47 -18.96 -3.99
CA SER A 189 17.50 -18.16 -4.68
C SER A 189 18.15 -17.17 -3.70
N ASN A 190 19.33 -16.65 -4.04
CA ASN A 190 19.87 -15.46 -3.36
C ASN A 190 19.51 -14.15 -4.09
N ILE A 191 18.86 -14.27 -5.24
CA ILE A 191 18.56 -13.17 -6.16
C ILE A 191 17.06 -13.13 -6.41
N ILE A 192 16.45 -11.97 -6.17
CA ILE A 192 15.01 -11.71 -6.43
C ILE A 192 14.76 -11.62 -7.94
N LYS A 193 15.64 -10.91 -8.66
CA LYS A 193 15.51 -10.64 -10.10
C LYS A 193 16.88 -10.61 -10.78
N GLN A 194 17.03 -11.31 -11.91
CA GLN A 194 18.29 -11.31 -12.64
C GLN A 194 18.66 -9.91 -13.16
N GLY A 195 19.94 -9.58 -13.08
CA GLY A 195 20.47 -8.28 -13.52
C GLY A 195 20.20 -7.12 -12.54
N GLU A 196 19.62 -7.39 -11.37
CA GLU A 196 19.30 -6.36 -10.38
C GLU A 196 19.68 -6.81 -8.96
N SER A 197 20.36 -5.94 -8.19
CA SER A 197 20.75 -6.26 -6.82
C SER A 197 19.55 -6.19 -5.86
N ASN A 198 19.54 -7.03 -4.83
CA ASN A 198 18.49 -7.00 -3.80
C ASN A 198 18.44 -5.63 -3.10
N GLU A 199 19.58 -4.94 -2.93
CA GLU A 199 19.62 -3.59 -2.36
C GLU A 199 18.91 -2.56 -3.23
N ASN A 200 19.07 -2.63 -4.57
CA ASN A 200 18.35 -1.76 -5.49
C ASN A 200 16.84 -2.01 -5.43
N ILE A 201 16.43 -3.28 -5.30
CA ILE A 201 15.03 -3.66 -5.12
C ILE A 201 14.48 -3.08 -3.80
N ILE A 202 15.22 -3.17 -2.70
CA ILE A 202 14.84 -2.56 -1.42
C ILE A 202 14.69 -1.03 -1.56
N ASN A 203 15.62 -0.37 -2.25
CA ASN A 203 15.55 1.08 -2.51
C ASN A 203 14.33 1.45 -3.37
N LYS A 204 13.86 0.57 -4.24
CA LYS A 204 12.61 0.77 -4.98
C LYS A 204 11.40 0.56 -4.07
N ILE A 205 11.41 -0.48 -3.24
CA ILE A 205 10.34 -0.78 -2.27
C ILE A 205 10.13 0.34 -1.25
N ILE A 206 11.21 0.94 -0.73
CA ILE A 206 11.08 2.02 0.25
C ILE A 206 10.41 3.28 -0.33
N ASN A 207 10.48 3.45 -1.66
CA ASN A 207 9.89 4.57 -2.37
C ASN A 207 8.43 4.30 -2.79
N PHE A 208 7.87 3.14 -2.40
CA PHE A 208 6.44 2.90 -2.58
C PHE A 208 5.63 3.95 -1.82
N ASN A 209 4.48 4.30 -2.38
CA ASN A 209 3.47 4.97 -1.57
C ASN A 209 3.03 4.03 -0.42
N HIS A 210 2.39 4.60 0.59
CA HIS A 210 2.01 3.90 1.81
C HIS A 210 1.18 2.64 1.52
N THR A 211 0.20 2.75 0.62
CA THR A 211 -0.71 1.67 0.22
C THR A 211 0.03 0.51 -0.43
N LEU A 212 0.93 0.79 -1.36
CA LEU A 212 1.75 -0.21 -2.03
C LEU A 212 2.71 -0.91 -1.08
N LEU A 213 3.36 -0.15 -0.18
CA LEU A 213 4.27 -0.74 0.81
C LEU A 213 3.49 -1.64 1.77
N LYS A 214 2.32 -1.20 2.23
CA LYS A 214 1.41 -1.99 3.07
C LYS A 214 0.98 -3.27 2.35
N LYS A 215 0.52 -3.16 1.11
CA LYS A 215 0.11 -4.31 0.29
C LYS A 215 1.25 -5.32 0.12
N PHE A 216 2.45 -4.85 -0.25
CA PHE A 216 3.63 -5.70 -0.36
C PHE A 216 3.97 -6.44 0.93
N LEU A 217 3.92 -5.76 2.08
CA LEU A 217 4.17 -6.40 3.37
C LEU A 217 3.10 -7.44 3.71
N LEU A 218 1.82 -7.19 3.43
CA LEU A 218 0.75 -8.16 3.65
C LEU A 218 0.89 -9.38 2.71
N ASP A 219 1.23 -9.17 1.45
CA ASP A 219 1.47 -10.26 0.49
C ASP A 219 2.68 -11.11 0.92
N LEU A 220 3.76 -10.46 1.37
CA LEU A 220 4.94 -11.16 1.90
C LEU A 220 4.61 -11.94 3.18
N SER A 221 3.84 -11.35 4.09
CA SER A 221 3.37 -12.04 5.30
C SER A 221 2.57 -13.30 4.96
N ASN A 222 1.66 -13.23 3.98
CA ASN A 222 0.87 -14.36 3.52
C ASN A 222 1.75 -15.45 2.89
N LYS A 223 2.75 -15.08 2.08
CA LYS A 223 3.71 -16.04 1.53
C LYS A 223 4.45 -16.80 2.63
N ILE A 224 5.04 -16.08 3.59
CA ILE A 224 5.78 -16.71 4.70
C ILE A 224 4.87 -17.60 5.56
N PHE A 225 3.61 -17.20 5.76
CA PHE A 225 2.62 -18.05 6.43
C PHE A 225 2.39 -19.36 5.69
N ARG A 226 2.21 -19.32 4.36
CA ARG A 226 2.01 -20.52 3.52
C ARG A 226 3.23 -21.46 3.57
N ASP A 227 4.43 -20.92 3.61
CA ASP A 227 5.65 -21.73 3.79
C ASP A 227 5.68 -22.38 5.19
N GLY A 228 5.32 -21.63 6.24
CA GLY A 228 5.15 -22.15 7.60
C GLY A 228 4.14 -23.30 7.69
N ASP A 229 2.97 -23.15 7.08
CA ASP A 229 1.94 -24.19 7.01
C ASP A 229 2.43 -25.44 6.25
N SER A 230 3.18 -25.23 5.17
CA SER A 230 3.79 -26.33 4.41
C SER A 230 4.82 -27.11 5.24
N ASP A 231 5.67 -26.42 6.01
CA ASP A 231 6.65 -27.07 6.88
C ASP A 231 6.01 -27.72 8.11
N SER A 232 4.93 -27.14 8.65
CA SER A 232 4.12 -27.75 9.72
C SER A 232 3.55 -29.10 9.27
N LYS A 233 2.93 -29.15 8.09
CA LYS A 233 2.41 -30.40 7.49
C LYS A 233 3.48 -31.46 7.22
N ARG A 234 4.74 -31.05 7.07
CA ARG A 234 5.91 -31.94 6.93
C ARG A 234 6.49 -32.40 8.27
N GLY A 235 5.89 -32.03 9.40
CA GLY A 235 6.36 -32.37 10.75
C GLY A 235 7.56 -31.53 11.21
N ARG A 236 7.81 -30.37 10.58
CA ARG A 236 8.93 -29.47 10.93
C ARG A 236 8.46 -28.36 11.86
N GLU A 237 7.91 -28.73 13.01
CA GLU A 237 7.18 -27.82 13.91
C GLU A 237 8.00 -26.60 14.34
N LYS A 238 9.26 -26.79 14.74
CA LYS A 238 10.15 -25.68 15.14
C LYS A 238 10.39 -24.69 14.00
N LEU A 239 10.55 -25.20 12.79
CA LEU A 239 10.74 -24.35 11.60
C LEU A 239 9.46 -23.57 11.31
N SER A 240 8.31 -24.25 11.31
CA SER A 240 7.02 -23.60 11.06
C SER A 240 6.69 -22.52 12.09
N LEU A 241 7.05 -22.70 13.36
CA LEU A 241 6.82 -21.72 14.42
C LEU A 241 7.57 -20.41 14.13
N GLU A 242 8.86 -20.49 13.79
CA GLU A 242 9.66 -19.31 13.45
C GLU A 242 9.09 -18.59 12.21
N LEU A 243 8.61 -19.33 11.21
CA LEU A 243 7.97 -18.74 10.02
C LEU A 243 6.62 -18.07 10.35
N PHE A 244 5.79 -18.67 11.19
CA PHE A 244 4.54 -18.04 11.64
C PHE A 244 4.78 -16.76 12.44
N GLU A 245 5.78 -16.75 13.32
CA GLU A 245 6.14 -15.55 14.07
C GLU A 245 6.74 -14.47 13.16
N ALA A 246 7.55 -14.84 12.18
CA ALA A 246 8.04 -13.92 11.16
C ALA A 246 6.87 -13.31 10.36
N SER A 247 5.96 -14.14 9.86
CA SER A 247 4.76 -13.72 9.12
C SER A 247 3.91 -12.72 9.91
N LYS A 248 3.63 -13.03 11.19
CA LYS A 248 2.88 -12.13 12.08
C LYS A 248 3.58 -10.79 12.26
N ASN A 249 4.90 -10.78 12.43
CA ASN A 249 5.64 -9.53 12.57
C ASN A 249 5.62 -8.72 11.26
N ILE A 250 5.72 -9.35 10.09
CA ILE A 250 5.57 -8.64 8.81
C ILE A 250 4.16 -8.05 8.66
N GLU A 251 3.12 -8.78 9.08
CA GLU A 251 1.74 -8.28 9.08
C GLU A 251 1.58 -7.06 9.98
N LEU A 252 2.12 -7.13 11.21
CA LEU A 252 2.13 -6.01 12.15
C LEU A 252 2.91 -4.81 11.59
N ALA A 253 4.01 -5.05 10.86
CA ALA A 253 4.72 -3.97 10.18
C ALA A 253 3.83 -3.27 9.14
N GLY A 254 3.14 -4.02 8.28
CA GLY A 254 2.20 -3.45 7.31
C GLY A 254 1.04 -2.67 7.95
N LYS A 255 0.55 -3.11 9.11
CA LYS A 255 -0.47 -2.38 9.88
C LYS A 255 0.06 -1.13 10.60
N SER A 256 1.37 -1.00 10.77
CA SER A 256 2.04 0.09 11.50
C SER A 256 2.75 1.11 10.61
N LEU A 257 2.63 0.96 9.29
CA LEU A 257 2.95 2.02 8.33
C LEU A 257 1.93 3.14 8.50
#